data_AF-A0A1J3IY48-F1
#
_entry.id   AF-A0A1J3IY48-F1
#
_cell.length_a   1.000
_cell.length_b   1.000
_cell.length_c   1.000
_cell.angle_alpha   90.00
_cell.angle_beta   90.00
_cell.angle_gamma   90.00
#
_symmetry.space_group_name_H-M   'P 1'
#
loop_
_entity.id
_entity.type
_entity.pdbx_description
1 polymer ?
#
loop_
_entity_poly.entity_id
_entity_poly.type
_entity_poly.pdbx_seq_one_letter_code
_entity_poly.pdbx_strand_id
1 'polypeptide(L)'
;KFLGNPEERRYIRDELLVAGKFDICVTSFEMAIKEKTTLRRFSWRYIIIDEAHRIKNENSLLSKTMRLFSTNFRLLITGTPLQNNLHELWALLNFLLPEVFSSAETFDEWFQISGENDQQEVVQQLHKVLRPFLLRRLKSDVEKGLPPKKETILKVGMSQMQKQYYKALLQKDLEVINGGGERKRLLNIAMQLRKCCNHPYLFQGAEPGPPYTTGDHLVTNAGKMVLLDKLLPKLKERDSRVLIFSQMTRLLDILEDYLMYR
;
A
#
# COMPACT_ATOMS: atom_id res chain seq x y z
N LYS A 1 -7.57 -1.57 24.14
CA LYS A 1 -7.05 -2.04 22.83
C LYS A 1 -7.15 -3.55 22.81
N PHE A 2 -7.74 -4.15 21.78
CA PHE A 2 -7.86 -5.60 21.66
C PHE A 2 -6.76 -6.13 20.73
N LEU A 3 -5.59 -6.36 21.31
CA LEU A 3 -4.37 -6.82 20.65
C LEU A 3 -3.64 -7.79 21.61
N GLY A 4 -2.49 -8.31 21.19
CA GLY A 4 -1.63 -9.12 22.06
C GLY A 4 -1.63 -10.61 21.75
N ASN A 5 -0.93 -11.38 22.58
CA ASN A 5 -0.78 -12.82 22.48
C ASN A 5 -2.09 -13.57 22.86
N PRO A 6 -2.18 -14.90 22.67
CA PRO A 6 -3.41 -15.65 22.98
C PRO A 6 -3.92 -15.53 24.41
N GLU A 7 -3.04 -15.42 25.40
CA GLU A 7 -3.41 -15.32 26.82
C GLU A 7 -3.95 -13.93 27.14
N GLU A 8 -3.26 -12.88 26.70
CA GLU A 8 -3.71 -11.49 26.83
C GLU A 8 -5.07 -11.28 26.18
N ARG A 9 -5.29 -11.87 25.00
CA ARG A 9 -6.59 -11.79 24.30
C ARG A 9 -7.69 -12.55 25.01
N ARG A 10 -7.38 -13.64 25.70
CA ARG A 10 -8.36 -14.36 26.52
C ARG A 10 -8.80 -13.47 27.69
N TYR A 11 -7.84 -12.90 28.40
CA TYR A 11 -8.13 -11.95 29.48
C TYR A 11 -8.96 -10.75 28.99
N ILE A 12 -8.58 -10.12 27.87
CA ILE A 12 -9.34 -8.99 27.31
C ILE A 12 -10.77 -9.42 26.96
N ARG A 13 -10.95 -10.60 26.38
CA ARG A 13 -12.28 -11.11 25.99
C ARG A 13 -13.19 -11.34 27.19
N ASP A 14 -12.65 -11.96 28.22
CA ASP A 14 -13.46 -12.48 29.33
C ASP A 14 -13.71 -11.38 30.37
N GLU A 15 -12.75 -10.47 30.57
CA GLU A 15 -12.82 -9.47 31.64
C GLU A 15 -13.14 -8.05 31.17
N LEU A 16 -12.62 -7.63 30.02
CA LEU A 16 -12.68 -6.23 29.58
C LEU A 16 -13.71 -5.99 28.46
N LEU A 17 -13.80 -6.92 27.51
CA LEU A 17 -14.71 -6.86 26.37
C LEU A 17 -16.05 -7.50 26.73
N VAL A 18 -16.67 -6.96 27.78
CA VAL A 18 -17.98 -7.37 28.30
C VAL A 18 -18.94 -6.18 28.22
N ALA A 19 -20.21 -6.43 27.95
CA ALA A 19 -21.22 -5.37 27.87
C ALA A 19 -21.22 -4.51 29.14
N GLY A 20 -21.16 -3.18 28.98
CA GLY A 20 -21.12 -2.22 30.07
C GLY A 20 -19.73 -1.97 30.69
N LYS A 21 -18.69 -2.71 30.29
CA LYS A 21 -17.31 -2.51 30.78
C LYS A 21 -16.40 -1.71 29.85
N PHE A 22 -16.85 -1.39 28.64
CA PHE A 22 -16.08 -0.60 27.70
C PHE A 22 -16.98 0.28 26.83
N ASP A 23 -16.45 1.45 26.44
CA ASP A 23 -17.08 2.33 25.46
C ASP A 23 -16.45 2.19 24.06
N ILE A 24 -15.13 2.00 24.01
CA ILE A 24 -14.35 2.00 22.76
C ILE A 24 -13.45 0.76 22.69
N CYS A 25 -13.62 -0.02 21.62
CA CYS A 25 -12.72 -1.12 21.27
C CYS A 25 -11.83 -0.72 20.08
N VAL A 26 -10.53 -0.53 20.34
CA VAL A 26 -9.53 -0.29 19.29
C VAL A 26 -8.82 -1.61 18.97
N THR A 27 -8.82 -2.02 17.70
CA THR A 27 -8.28 -3.30 17.23
C THR A 27 -7.58 -3.16 15.86
N SER A 28 -6.81 -4.16 15.44
CA SER A 28 -6.23 -4.21 14.08
C SER A 28 -7.15 -4.97 13.11
N PHE A 29 -6.89 -4.85 11.81
CA PHE A 29 -7.65 -5.59 10.78
C PHE A 29 -7.52 -7.09 10.95
N GLU A 30 -6.31 -7.58 11.18
CA GLU A 30 -6.02 -8.99 11.37
C GLU A 30 -6.75 -9.52 12.60
N MET A 31 -6.80 -8.73 13.67
CA MET A 31 -7.45 -9.12 14.90
C MET A 31 -8.97 -9.13 14.77
N ALA A 32 -9.56 -8.17 14.06
CA ALA A 32 -10.99 -8.16 13.80
C ALA A 32 -11.44 -9.37 12.96
N ILE A 33 -10.60 -9.83 12.02
CA ILE A 33 -10.82 -11.09 11.29
C ILE A 33 -10.73 -12.29 12.23
N LYS A 34 -9.65 -12.37 13.01
CA LYS A 34 -9.36 -13.51 13.90
C LYS A 34 -10.41 -13.67 15.00
N GLU A 35 -10.87 -12.57 15.57
CA GLU A 35 -11.78 -12.53 16.72
C GLU A 35 -13.21 -12.14 16.34
N LYS A 36 -13.58 -12.32 15.06
CA LYS A 36 -14.90 -11.97 14.52
C LYS A 36 -16.07 -12.54 15.34
N THR A 37 -15.93 -13.75 15.86
CA THR A 37 -16.99 -14.42 16.64
C THR A 37 -17.28 -13.70 17.94
N THR A 38 -16.24 -13.16 18.58
CA THR A 38 -16.36 -12.37 19.81
C THR A 38 -16.97 -11.01 19.50
N LEU A 39 -16.43 -10.31 18.49
CA LEU A 39 -16.84 -8.95 18.14
C LEU A 39 -18.27 -8.88 17.58
N ARG A 40 -18.76 -9.95 16.93
CA ARG A 40 -20.13 -10.04 16.40
C ARG A 40 -21.21 -10.10 17.49
N ARG A 41 -20.86 -10.39 18.75
CA ARG A 41 -21.82 -10.45 19.86
C ARG A 41 -22.37 -9.08 20.26
N PHE A 42 -21.69 -8.01 19.86
CA PHE A 42 -22.07 -6.64 20.18
C PHE A 42 -22.88 -6.01 19.04
N SER A 43 -23.89 -5.21 19.40
CA SER A 43 -24.52 -4.26 18.50
C SER A 43 -23.76 -2.94 18.60
N TRP A 44 -22.92 -2.67 17.62
CA TRP A 44 -22.03 -1.52 17.63
C TRP A 44 -22.80 -0.25 17.31
N ARG A 45 -22.55 0.84 18.03
CA ARG A 45 -23.13 2.13 17.64
C ARG A 45 -22.44 2.70 16.39
N TYR A 46 -21.11 2.64 16.38
CA TYR A 46 -20.27 3.06 15.28
C TYR A 46 -19.20 2.00 15.02
N ILE A 47 -18.95 1.74 13.73
CA ILE A 47 -17.72 1.09 13.26
C ILE A 47 -16.92 2.15 12.50
N ILE A 48 -15.73 2.46 13.02
CA ILE A 48 -14.80 3.42 12.41
C ILE A 48 -13.63 2.63 11.83
N ILE A 49 -13.42 2.76 10.52
CA ILE A 49 -12.31 2.12 9.82
C ILE A 49 -11.36 3.21 9.35
N ASP A 50 -10.17 3.22 9.94
CA ASP A 50 -9.05 4.03 9.46
C ASP A 50 -8.39 3.34 8.25
N GLU A 51 -7.76 4.11 7.37
CA GLU A 51 -7.19 3.62 6.11
C GLU A 51 -8.16 2.73 5.29
N ALA A 52 -9.36 3.25 5.05
CA ALA A 52 -10.47 2.55 4.39
C ALA A 52 -10.13 2.01 2.98
N HIS A 53 -9.03 2.43 2.36
CA HIS A 53 -8.52 1.79 1.14
C HIS A 53 -8.30 0.27 1.29
N ARG A 54 -8.19 -0.24 2.53
CA ARG A 54 -8.06 -1.68 2.84
C ARG A 54 -9.34 -2.50 2.61
N ILE A 55 -10.51 -1.86 2.53
CA ILE A 55 -11.80 -2.53 2.27
C ILE A 55 -12.36 -2.28 0.87
N LYS A 56 -11.55 -1.73 -0.05
CA LYS A 56 -11.95 -1.41 -1.43
C LYS A 56 -12.33 -2.62 -2.30
N ASN A 57 -11.97 -3.82 -1.86
CA ASN A 57 -12.33 -5.07 -2.51
C ASN A 57 -13.39 -5.77 -1.63
N GLU A 58 -14.62 -5.83 -2.10
CA GLU A 58 -15.75 -6.44 -1.39
C GLU A 58 -15.52 -7.93 -1.10
N ASN A 59 -14.75 -8.59 -1.97
CA ASN A 59 -14.39 -10.00 -1.86
C ASN A 59 -13.31 -10.30 -0.81
N SER A 60 -12.62 -9.27 -0.30
CA SER A 60 -11.59 -9.43 0.73
C SER A 60 -12.18 -9.99 2.03
N LEU A 61 -11.38 -10.80 2.74
CA LEU A 61 -11.78 -11.37 4.03
C LEU A 61 -12.11 -10.28 5.07
N LEU A 62 -11.41 -9.15 5.01
CA LEU A 62 -11.66 -7.99 5.86
C LEU A 62 -13.05 -7.39 5.58
N SER A 63 -13.34 -7.05 4.31
CA SER A 63 -14.65 -6.50 3.91
C SER A 63 -15.78 -7.44 4.32
N LYS A 64 -15.68 -8.73 3.97
CA LYS A 64 -16.68 -9.74 4.34
C LYS A 64 -16.88 -9.82 5.84
N THR A 65 -15.81 -9.79 6.62
CA THR A 65 -15.91 -9.85 8.09
C THR A 65 -16.57 -8.62 8.67
N MET A 66 -16.18 -7.42 8.24
CA MET A 66 -16.72 -6.17 8.78
C MET A 66 -18.22 -6.01 8.52
N ARG A 67 -18.72 -6.55 7.40
CA ARG A 67 -20.16 -6.57 7.06
C ARG A 67 -20.99 -7.50 7.93
N LEU A 68 -20.37 -8.45 8.65
CA LEU A 68 -21.07 -9.33 9.58
C LEU A 68 -21.37 -8.66 10.92
N PHE A 69 -20.76 -7.51 11.21
CA PHE A 69 -20.96 -6.82 12.47
C PHE A 69 -22.21 -5.94 12.41
N SER A 70 -23.10 -6.11 13.38
CA SER A 70 -24.28 -5.26 13.56
C SER A 70 -23.81 -3.85 13.95
N THR A 71 -24.20 -2.84 13.18
CA THR A 71 -23.88 -1.45 13.49
C THR A 71 -24.94 -0.46 13.00
N ASN A 72 -25.18 0.61 13.78
CA ASN A 72 -26.08 1.70 13.40
C ASN A 72 -25.41 2.64 12.39
N PHE A 73 -24.13 2.97 12.63
CA PHE A 73 -23.39 3.93 11.83
C PHE A 73 -22.02 3.39 11.42
N ARG A 74 -21.52 3.83 10.27
CA ARG A 74 -20.19 3.50 9.75
C ARG A 74 -19.47 4.77 9.35
N LEU A 75 -18.20 4.86 9.71
CA LEU A 75 -17.32 5.96 9.35
C LEU A 75 -16.05 5.40 8.71
N LEU A 76 -15.75 5.86 7.51
CA LEU A 76 -14.53 5.52 6.79
C LEU A 76 -13.59 6.72 6.80
N ILE A 77 -12.35 6.49 7.21
CA ILE A 77 -11.28 7.48 7.21
C ILE A 77 -10.22 6.98 6.22
N THR A 78 -9.78 7.82 5.29
CA THR A 78 -8.70 7.48 4.38
C THR A 78 -7.94 8.74 3.99
N GLY A 79 -6.61 8.67 4.02
CA GLY A 79 -5.74 9.72 3.48
C GLY A 79 -5.54 9.63 1.97
N THR A 80 -5.90 8.48 1.37
CA THR A 80 -5.72 8.23 -0.07
C THR A 80 -6.97 8.63 -0.85
N PRO A 81 -6.82 9.31 -2.00
CA PRO A 81 -7.97 9.63 -2.84
C PRO A 81 -8.60 8.32 -3.32
N LEU A 82 -9.94 8.29 -3.35
CA LEU A 82 -10.71 7.25 -4.01
C LEU A 82 -10.19 7.13 -5.45
N GLN A 83 -9.74 5.94 -5.83
CA GLN A 83 -9.14 5.69 -7.15
C GLN A 83 -10.24 5.76 -8.23
N ASN A 84 -9.87 6.04 -9.48
CA ASN A 84 -10.79 6.15 -10.63
C ASN A 84 -11.45 4.81 -11.05
N ASN A 85 -11.58 3.85 -10.13
CA ASN A 85 -12.25 2.59 -10.35
C ASN A 85 -13.65 2.66 -9.72
N LEU A 86 -14.68 2.75 -10.55
CA LEU A 86 -16.08 2.81 -10.14
C LEU A 86 -16.46 1.64 -9.21
N HIS A 87 -15.90 0.46 -9.44
CA HIS A 87 -16.19 -0.71 -8.61
C HIS A 87 -15.62 -0.57 -7.19
N GLU A 88 -14.41 -0.01 -7.04
CA GLU A 88 -13.83 0.25 -5.70
C GLU A 88 -14.65 1.30 -4.94
N LEU A 89 -15.17 2.29 -5.67
CA LEU A 89 -16.02 3.32 -5.11
C LEU A 89 -17.36 2.74 -4.65
N TRP A 90 -18.00 1.93 -5.49
CA TRP A 90 -19.19 1.17 -5.12
C TRP A 90 -18.95 0.32 -3.88
N ALA A 91 -17.85 -0.44 -3.81
CA ALA A 91 -17.56 -1.31 -2.67
C ALA A 91 -17.53 -0.55 -1.34
N LEU A 92 -16.97 0.67 -1.34
CA LEU A 92 -16.93 1.56 -0.17
C LEU A 92 -18.30 2.17 0.15
N LEU A 93 -19.07 2.57 -0.86
CA LEU A 93 -20.42 3.11 -0.68
C LEU A 93 -21.40 2.05 -0.19
N ASN A 94 -21.36 0.86 -0.78
CA ASN A 94 -22.08 -0.32 -0.33
C ASN A 94 -21.68 -0.70 1.10
N PHE A 95 -20.42 -0.49 1.50
CA PHE A 95 -20.05 -0.65 2.91
C PHE A 95 -20.72 0.41 3.79
N LEU A 96 -20.73 1.68 3.41
CA LEU A 96 -21.35 2.75 4.20
C LEU A 96 -22.87 2.65 4.28
N LEU A 97 -23.53 2.38 3.15
CA LEU A 97 -24.99 2.40 2.97
C LEU A 97 -25.42 1.19 2.11
N PRO A 98 -25.42 -0.04 2.68
CA PRO A 98 -25.72 -1.27 1.94
C PRO A 98 -27.14 -1.31 1.39
N GLU A 99 -28.11 -0.69 2.08
CA GLU A 99 -29.51 -0.62 1.65
C GLU A 99 -29.68 0.23 0.38
N VAL A 100 -28.88 1.28 0.21
CA VAL A 100 -28.95 2.19 -0.93
C VAL A 100 -28.14 1.65 -2.11
N PHE A 101 -26.98 1.07 -1.84
CA PHE A 101 -26.03 0.61 -2.86
C PHE A 101 -25.90 -0.92 -2.86
N SER A 102 -27.01 -1.66 -2.91
CA SER A 102 -27.04 -3.11 -2.69
C SER A 102 -26.45 -3.96 -3.82
N SER A 103 -26.56 -3.52 -5.08
CA SER A 103 -26.07 -4.23 -6.28
C SER A 103 -24.97 -3.43 -6.98
N ALA A 104 -23.91 -4.14 -7.39
CA ALA A 104 -22.85 -3.57 -8.22
C ALA A 104 -23.34 -3.39 -9.66
N GLU A 105 -24.16 -4.33 -10.15
CA GLU A 105 -24.72 -4.31 -11.49
C GLU A 105 -25.63 -3.10 -11.69
N THR A 106 -26.55 -2.82 -10.76
CA THR A 106 -27.41 -1.62 -10.82
C THR A 106 -26.60 -0.33 -10.74
N PHE A 107 -25.51 -0.34 -9.96
CA PHE A 107 -24.61 0.79 -9.91
C PHE A 107 -23.93 0.99 -11.27
N ASP A 108 -23.33 -0.05 -11.84
CA ASP A 108 -22.66 -0.01 -13.14
C ASP A 108 -23.63 0.37 -14.28
N GLU A 109 -24.87 -0.13 -14.27
CA GLU A 109 -25.93 0.26 -15.22
C GLU A 109 -26.25 1.75 -15.12
N TRP A 110 -26.35 2.31 -13.92
CA TRP A 110 -26.55 3.75 -13.73
C TRP A 110 -25.42 4.58 -14.37
N PHE A 111 -24.18 4.06 -14.35
CA PHE A 111 -23.03 4.68 -15.06
C PHE A 111 -23.07 4.43 -16.58
N GLN A 112 -23.54 3.27 -17.04
CA GLN A 112 -23.61 2.94 -18.47
C GLN A 112 -24.78 3.62 -19.20
N ILE A 113 -25.92 3.81 -18.54
CA ILE A 113 -27.11 4.50 -19.08
C ILE A 113 -26.85 6.00 -19.29
N SER A 114 -25.89 6.57 -18.57
CA SER A 114 -25.40 7.95 -18.80
C SER A 114 -24.53 8.07 -20.07
N GLY A 115 -24.47 7.01 -20.89
CA GLY A 115 -23.62 6.82 -22.05
C GLY A 115 -23.98 7.70 -23.25
N GLU A 116 -23.37 8.88 -23.25
CA GLU A 116 -22.81 9.59 -24.41
C GLU A 116 -21.82 10.67 -23.93
N ASN A 117 -21.90 11.05 -22.65
CA ASN A 117 -20.97 11.96 -22.02
C ASN A 117 -19.75 11.23 -21.44
N ASP A 118 -18.61 11.91 -21.53
CA ASP A 118 -17.28 11.48 -21.08
C ASP A 118 -17.34 10.82 -19.68
N GLN A 119 -16.66 9.68 -19.46
CA GLN A 119 -16.64 8.99 -18.15
C GLN A 119 -16.28 9.94 -16.99
N GLN A 120 -15.53 11.01 -17.29
CA GLN A 120 -15.18 12.08 -16.37
C GLN A 120 -16.39 12.88 -15.87
N GLU A 121 -17.39 13.16 -16.71
CA GLU A 121 -18.60 13.87 -16.31
C GLU A 121 -19.45 13.05 -15.35
N VAL A 122 -19.60 11.75 -15.61
CA VAL A 122 -20.36 10.86 -14.73
C VAL A 122 -19.69 10.72 -13.35
N VAL A 123 -18.35 10.65 -13.33
CA VAL A 123 -17.56 10.69 -12.09
C VAL A 123 -17.75 12.02 -11.34
N GLN A 124 -17.80 13.15 -12.04
CA GLN A 124 -18.07 14.46 -11.42
C GLN A 124 -19.50 14.55 -10.85
N GLN A 125 -20.50 14.01 -11.53
CA GLN A 125 -21.88 13.95 -11.03
C GLN A 125 -21.96 13.10 -9.77
N LEU A 126 -21.31 11.93 -9.76
CA LEU A 126 -21.23 11.12 -8.55
C LEU A 126 -20.52 11.87 -7.41
N HIS A 127 -19.43 12.60 -7.68
CA HIS A 127 -18.78 13.42 -6.64
C HIS A 127 -19.72 14.49 -6.06
N LYS A 128 -20.65 15.04 -6.84
CA LYS A 128 -21.68 15.97 -6.33
C LYS A 128 -22.66 15.25 -5.40
N VAL A 129 -23.12 14.06 -5.77
CA VAL A 129 -24.02 13.23 -4.93
C VAL A 129 -23.31 12.75 -3.67
N LEU A 130 -22.02 12.44 -3.75
CA LEU A 130 -21.22 11.99 -2.62
C LEU A 130 -20.75 13.12 -1.69
N ARG A 131 -20.79 14.37 -2.14
CA ARG A 131 -20.30 15.52 -1.38
C ARG A 131 -20.87 15.63 0.05
N PRO A 132 -22.15 15.31 0.33
CA PRO A 132 -22.67 15.29 1.71
C PRO A 132 -22.08 14.17 2.57
N PHE A 133 -21.65 13.07 1.96
CA PHE A 133 -21.12 11.88 2.63
C PHE A 133 -19.59 11.87 2.71
N LEU A 134 -18.92 12.70 1.91
CA LEU A 134 -17.46 12.73 1.78
C LEU A 134 -16.92 14.12 2.09
N LEU A 135 -16.17 14.21 3.18
CA LEU A 135 -15.38 15.39 3.51
C LEU A 135 -13.93 15.19 3.07
N ARG A 136 -13.49 15.96 2.07
CA ARG A 136 -12.09 15.99 1.60
C ARG A 136 -11.57 17.42 1.63
N ARG A 137 -10.36 17.59 2.15
CA ARG A 137 -9.62 18.85 2.20
C ARG A 137 -8.19 18.60 1.70
N LEU A 138 -7.65 19.47 0.86
CA LEU A 138 -6.23 19.41 0.48
C LEU A 138 -5.40 20.18 1.51
N LYS A 139 -4.14 19.77 1.72
CA LYS A 139 -3.24 20.49 2.63
C LYS A 139 -3.07 21.97 2.23
N SER A 140 -3.08 22.27 0.94
CA SER A 140 -3.09 23.65 0.41
C SER A 140 -4.28 24.48 0.87
N ASP A 141 -5.43 23.83 1.12
CA ASP A 141 -6.68 24.51 1.47
C ASP A 141 -6.72 24.89 2.95
N VAL A 142 -5.96 24.17 3.80
CA VAL A 142 -6.02 24.27 5.26
C VAL A 142 -4.74 24.82 5.87
N GLU A 143 -3.57 24.50 5.32
CA GLU A 143 -2.26 24.80 5.91
C GLU A 143 -1.42 25.71 5.01
N LYS A 144 -1.70 27.01 5.08
CA LYS A 144 -1.01 28.04 4.27
C LYS A 144 0.47 28.25 4.65
N GLY A 145 0.89 27.77 5.82
CA GLY A 145 2.27 27.88 6.31
C GLY A 145 3.21 26.76 5.83
N LEU A 146 2.69 25.70 5.20
CA LEU A 146 3.50 24.57 4.75
C LEU A 146 4.17 24.89 3.41
N PRO A 147 5.51 24.79 3.29
CA PRO A 147 6.19 24.96 2.01
C PRO A 147 5.67 23.95 0.97
N PRO A 148 5.62 24.33 -0.32
CA PRO A 148 5.16 23.42 -1.36
C PRO A 148 6.09 22.20 -1.49
N LYS A 149 5.50 21.03 -1.68
CA LYS A 149 6.24 19.78 -1.94
C LYS A 149 6.95 19.89 -3.30
N LYS A 150 8.28 19.81 -3.30
CA LYS A 150 9.07 19.68 -4.54
C LYS A 150 9.33 18.21 -4.83
N GLU A 151 8.95 17.77 -6.03
CA GLU A 151 9.18 16.41 -6.50
C GLU A 151 10.20 16.43 -7.64
N THR A 152 11.23 15.60 -7.56
CA THR A 152 12.31 15.57 -8.55
C THR A 152 12.70 14.13 -8.84
N ILE A 153 12.62 13.75 -10.12
CA ILE A 153 12.94 12.41 -10.59
C ILE A 153 14.41 12.40 -11.04
N LEU A 154 15.26 11.70 -10.28
CA LEU A 154 16.67 11.52 -10.61
C LEU A 154 16.85 10.26 -11.46
N LYS A 155 17.16 10.45 -12.75
CA LYS A 155 17.46 9.35 -13.66
C LYS A 155 18.91 8.88 -13.44
N VAL A 156 19.08 7.59 -13.18
CA VAL A 156 20.39 6.97 -12.95
C VAL A 156 20.68 5.90 -14.00
N GLY A 157 21.92 5.85 -14.46
CA GLY A 157 22.41 4.75 -15.28
C GLY A 157 22.66 3.49 -14.46
N MET A 158 22.68 2.34 -15.13
CA MET A 158 23.08 1.07 -14.52
C MET A 158 24.61 0.98 -14.38
N SER A 159 25.09 0.34 -13.30
CA SER A 159 26.48 -0.08 -13.18
C SER A 159 26.83 -1.15 -14.22
N GLN A 160 28.12 -1.45 -14.37
CA GLN A 160 28.57 -2.49 -15.29
C GLN A 160 28.00 -3.88 -14.92
N MET A 161 28.04 -4.22 -13.64
CA MET A 161 27.48 -5.46 -13.12
C MET A 161 25.96 -5.53 -13.33
N GLN A 162 25.23 -4.44 -13.08
CA GLN A 162 23.80 -4.37 -13.36
C GLN A 162 23.51 -4.61 -14.85
N LYS A 163 24.28 -4.01 -15.77
CA LYS A 163 24.11 -4.23 -17.21
C LYS A 163 24.32 -5.69 -17.60
N GLN A 164 25.32 -6.36 -17.02
CA GLN A 164 25.60 -7.78 -17.27
C GLN A 164 24.42 -8.65 -16.82
N TYR A 165 23.95 -8.49 -15.58
CA TYR A 165 22.79 -9.22 -15.07
C TYR A 165 21.51 -8.92 -15.86
N TYR A 166 21.29 -7.66 -16.22
CA TYR A 166 20.12 -7.25 -16.99
C TYR A 166 20.09 -7.93 -18.37
N LYS A 167 21.22 -7.96 -19.06
CA LYS A 167 21.35 -8.68 -20.35
C LYS A 167 21.12 -10.18 -20.18
N ALA A 168 21.74 -10.80 -19.18
CA ALA A 168 21.59 -12.24 -18.94
C ALA A 168 20.13 -12.63 -18.61
N LEU A 169 19.42 -11.81 -17.83
CA LEU A 169 18.01 -12.01 -17.52
C LEU A 169 17.11 -11.93 -18.76
N LEU A 170 17.37 -10.98 -19.66
CA LEU A 170 16.63 -10.88 -20.91
C LEU A 170 16.92 -12.04 -21.85
N GLN A 171 18.19 -12.44 -21.97
CA GLN A 171 18.62 -13.54 -22.85
C GLN A 171 17.99 -14.88 -22.47
N LYS A 172 17.86 -15.17 -21.17
CA LYS A 172 17.29 -16.42 -20.67
C LYS A 172 15.83 -16.66 -21.10
N ASP A 173 15.07 -15.60 -21.33
CA ASP A 173 13.63 -15.66 -21.62
C ASP A 173 13.25 -14.92 -22.93
N LEU A 174 14.18 -14.80 -23.88
CA LEU A 174 13.98 -14.11 -25.17
C LEU A 174 12.74 -14.58 -25.94
N GLU A 175 12.53 -15.89 -26.03
CA GLU A 175 11.39 -16.47 -26.75
C GLU A 175 10.04 -16.07 -26.12
N VAL A 176 9.99 -15.99 -24.80
CA VAL A 176 8.80 -15.60 -24.03
C VAL A 176 8.51 -14.11 -24.16
N ILE A 177 9.57 -13.30 -24.19
CA ILE A 177 9.47 -11.84 -24.33
C ILE A 177 9.01 -11.49 -25.75
N ASN A 178 9.54 -12.16 -26.78
CA ASN A 178 9.24 -11.85 -28.17
C ASN A 178 7.97 -12.55 -28.69
N GLY A 179 7.68 -13.78 -28.21
CA GLY A 179 6.56 -14.61 -28.69
C GLY A 179 5.28 -14.51 -27.86
N GLY A 180 5.27 -13.74 -26.77
CA GLY A 180 4.13 -13.61 -25.87
C GLY A 180 3.92 -14.85 -25.00
N GLY A 181 4.67 -14.96 -23.90
CA GLY A 181 4.47 -16.05 -22.94
C GLY A 181 3.40 -15.79 -21.88
N GLU A 182 3.17 -16.82 -21.06
CA GLU A 182 2.21 -16.78 -19.95
C GLU A 182 2.42 -15.55 -19.05
N ARG A 183 1.33 -14.83 -18.74
CA ARG A 183 1.35 -13.59 -17.93
C ARG A 183 2.16 -13.75 -16.64
N LYS A 184 2.05 -14.90 -15.96
CA LYS A 184 2.78 -15.20 -14.72
C LYS A 184 4.30 -15.21 -14.93
N ARG A 185 4.78 -15.77 -16.05
CA ARG A 185 6.20 -15.81 -16.39
C ARG A 185 6.73 -14.41 -16.72
N LEU A 186 5.99 -13.62 -17.48
CA LEU A 186 6.34 -12.22 -17.78
C LEU A 186 6.43 -11.36 -16.50
N LEU A 187 5.49 -11.53 -15.56
CA LEU A 187 5.53 -10.85 -14.28
C LEU A 187 6.76 -11.24 -13.43
N ASN A 188 7.17 -12.51 -13.48
CA ASN A 188 8.39 -12.95 -12.81
C ASN A 188 9.64 -12.32 -13.42
N ILE A 189 9.72 -12.23 -14.75
CA ILE A 189 10.83 -11.55 -15.44
C ILE A 189 10.88 -10.09 -15.02
N ALA A 190 9.74 -9.38 -15.05
CA ALA A 190 9.65 -7.99 -14.61
C ALA A 190 10.13 -7.81 -13.16
N MET A 191 9.80 -8.76 -12.26
CA MET A 191 10.29 -8.75 -10.89
C MET A 191 11.82 -8.90 -10.80
N GLN A 192 12.43 -9.81 -11.58
CA GLN A 192 13.88 -9.96 -11.61
C GLN A 192 14.58 -8.70 -12.17
N LEU A 193 14.04 -8.11 -13.24
CA LEU A 193 14.56 -6.86 -13.78
C LEU A 193 14.47 -5.73 -12.74
N ARG A 194 13.38 -5.64 -11.98
CA ARG A 194 13.26 -4.68 -10.86
C ARG A 194 14.32 -4.90 -9.78
N LYS A 195 14.62 -6.16 -9.41
CA LYS A 195 15.71 -6.48 -8.47
C LYS A 195 17.06 -5.99 -9.01
N CYS A 196 17.36 -6.31 -10.27
CA CYS A 196 18.58 -5.88 -10.94
C CYS A 196 18.75 -4.35 -10.95
N CYS A 197 17.68 -3.62 -11.26
CA CYS A 197 17.67 -2.15 -11.25
C CYS A 197 17.85 -1.53 -9.85
N ASN A 198 17.58 -2.29 -8.79
CA ASN A 198 17.80 -1.84 -7.41
C ASN A 198 19.24 -2.12 -6.97
N HIS A 199 19.64 -3.39 -6.90
CA HIS A 199 20.99 -3.79 -6.50
C HIS A 199 21.30 -5.22 -6.98
N PRO A 200 22.48 -5.50 -7.58
CA PRO A 200 22.86 -6.86 -8.00
C PRO A 200 22.88 -7.89 -6.88
N TYR A 201 23.23 -7.52 -5.64
CA TYR A 201 23.31 -8.46 -4.51
C TYR A 201 21.95 -9.00 -4.03
N LEU A 202 20.85 -8.54 -4.63
CA LEU A 202 19.55 -9.21 -4.48
C LEU A 202 19.51 -10.59 -5.18
N PHE A 203 20.49 -10.91 -6.02
CA PHE A 203 20.70 -12.23 -6.60
C PHE A 203 21.73 -13.02 -5.77
N GLN A 204 21.43 -14.29 -5.50
CA GLN A 204 22.36 -15.19 -4.81
C GLN A 204 23.64 -15.36 -5.65
N GLY A 205 24.79 -15.35 -4.99
CA GLY A 205 26.10 -15.50 -5.64
C GLY A 205 26.60 -14.27 -6.42
N ALA A 206 25.84 -13.16 -6.43
CA ALA A 206 26.30 -11.91 -7.02
C ALA A 206 27.31 -11.19 -6.14
N GLU A 207 27.16 -11.32 -4.82
CA GLU A 207 28.08 -10.70 -3.86
C GLU A 207 29.40 -11.49 -3.78
N PRO A 208 30.56 -10.82 -3.91
CA PRO A 208 31.86 -11.49 -3.76
C PRO A 208 32.02 -12.06 -2.35
N GLY A 209 32.42 -13.32 -2.26
CA GLY A 209 32.67 -14.00 -0.99
C GLY A 209 32.30 -15.49 -1.04
N PRO A 210 32.48 -16.22 0.07
CA PRO A 210 32.96 -15.75 1.38
C PRO A 210 34.45 -15.31 1.43
N PRO A 211 34.85 -14.44 2.40
CA PRO A 211 34.00 -13.76 3.37
C PRO A 211 33.24 -12.57 2.74
N TYR A 212 31.98 -12.39 3.14
CA TYR A 212 31.22 -11.19 2.77
C TYR A 212 31.69 -10.03 3.65
N THR A 213 32.03 -8.91 3.02
CA THR A 213 32.57 -7.74 3.68
C THR A 213 31.82 -6.51 3.24
N THR A 214 31.64 -5.54 4.13
CA THR A 214 31.11 -4.23 3.75
C THR A 214 32.22 -3.39 3.15
N GLY A 215 31.95 -2.71 2.03
CA GLY A 215 32.93 -1.90 1.34
C GLY A 215 32.39 -1.16 0.13
N ASP A 216 33.28 -0.48 -0.59
CA ASP A 216 32.92 0.37 -1.74
C ASP A 216 32.24 -0.40 -2.88
N HIS A 217 32.37 -1.73 -2.93
CA HIS A 217 31.67 -2.58 -3.88
C HIS A 217 30.14 -2.57 -3.68
N LEU A 218 29.63 -2.29 -2.47
CA LEU A 218 28.20 -2.07 -2.22
C LEU A 218 27.69 -0.82 -2.94
N VAL A 219 28.52 0.20 -3.08
CA VAL A 219 28.16 1.46 -3.74
C VAL A 219 28.36 1.34 -5.25
N THR A 220 29.57 0.97 -5.67
CA THR A 220 30.00 0.98 -7.07
C THR A 220 29.25 0.00 -7.96
N ASN A 221 28.75 -1.10 -7.40
CA ASN A 221 27.99 -2.11 -8.16
C ASN A 221 26.53 -1.74 -8.41
N ALA A 222 26.01 -0.62 -7.89
CA ALA A 222 24.65 -0.18 -8.16
C ALA A 222 24.56 1.32 -8.44
N GLY A 223 24.04 1.69 -9.61
CA GLY A 223 23.95 3.10 -10.02
C GLY A 223 23.13 3.98 -9.08
N LYS A 224 22.08 3.43 -8.45
CA LYS A 224 21.31 4.12 -7.41
C LYS A 224 22.15 4.38 -6.16
N MET A 225 22.97 3.42 -5.74
CA MET A 225 23.84 3.57 -4.57
C MET A 225 24.91 4.62 -4.82
N VAL A 226 25.54 4.65 -6.00
CA VAL A 226 26.50 5.71 -6.38
C VAL A 226 25.88 7.12 -6.26
N LEU A 227 24.63 7.29 -6.67
CA LEU A 227 23.94 8.57 -6.54
C LEU A 227 23.61 8.88 -5.06
N LEU A 228 23.10 7.88 -4.33
CA LEU A 228 22.75 8.02 -2.92
C LEU A 228 23.97 8.41 -2.07
N ASP A 229 25.12 7.78 -2.34
CA ASP A 229 26.41 8.04 -1.70
C ASP A 229 26.91 9.47 -1.91
N LYS A 230 26.59 10.09 -3.05
CA LYS A 230 26.88 11.51 -3.30
C LYS A 230 25.84 12.45 -2.70
N LEU A 231 24.61 11.99 -2.49
CA LEU A 231 23.49 12.81 -2.07
C LEU A 231 23.40 12.93 -0.55
N LEU A 232 23.55 11.81 0.18
CA LEU A 232 23.39 11.79 1.63
C LEU A 232 24.39 12.71 2.38
N PRO A 233 25.69 12.75 2.03
CA PRO A 233 26.63 13.67 2.69
C PRO A 233 26.21 15.14 2.51
N LYS A 234 25.82 15.54 1.29
CA LYS A 234 25.35 16.90 1.00
C LYS A 234 24.08 17.28 1.75
N LEU A 235 23.20 16.31 2.01
CA LEU A 235 21.99 16.52 2.81
C LEU A 235 22.33 16.61 4.30
N LYS A 236 23.28 15.80 4.78
CA LYS A 236 23.77 15.84 6.16
C LYS A 236 24.47 17.17 6.48
N GLU A 237 25.30 17.68 5.57
CA GLU A 237 25.94 19.01 5.68
C GLU A 237 24.92 20.14 5.80
N ARG A 238 23.71 19.96 5.23
CA ARG A 238 22.59 20.92 5.31
C ARG A 238 21.64 20.63 6.47
N ASP A 239 22.05 19.79 7.42
CA ASP A 239 21.24 19.36 8.57
C ASP A 239 19.86 18.81 8.19
N SER A 240 19.78 18.12 7.04
CA SER A 240 18.53 17.53 6.55
C SER A 240 18.38 16.08 7.02
N ARG A 241 17.15 15.71 7.39
CA ARG A 241 16.79 14.32 7.72
C ARG A 241 16.13 13.63 6.51
N VAL A 242 16.54 12.40 6.23
CA VAL A 242 16.13 11.65 5.04
C VAL A 242 15.32 10.42 5.43
N LEU A 243 14.19 10.21 4.75
CA LEU A 243 13.40 8.98 4.80
C LEU A 243 13.58 8.23 3.48
N ILE A 244 14.05 6.99 3.54
CA ILE A 244 14.28 6.13 2.37
C ILE A 244 13.21 5.04 2.38
N PHE A 245 12.46 4.93 1.28
CA PHE A 245 11.42 3.91 1.11
C PHE A 245 11.84 2.89 0.06
N SER A 246 11.62 1.61 0.35
CA SER A 246 11.84 0.49 -0.57
C SER A 246 10.66 -0.47 -0.52
N GLN A 247 10.34 -1.09 -1.64
CA GLN A 247 9.35 -2.18 -1.73
C GLN A 247 9.94 -3.55 -1.38
N MET A 248 11.26 -3.68 -1.34
CA MET A 248 11.96 -4.94 -1.07
C MET A 248 12.68 -4.82 0.27
N THR A 249 12.31 -5.66 1.24
CA THR A 249 12.95 -5.71 2.57
C THR A 249 14.44 -6.02 2.46
N ARG A 250 14.81 -7.00 1.63
CA ARG A 250 16.23 -7.34 1.36
C ARG A 250 17.08 -6.21 0.81
N LEU A 251 16.46 -5.17 0.21
CA LEU A 251 17.20 -3.98 -0.21
C LEU A 251 17.47 -3.04 0.97
N LEU A 252 16.60 -3.03 1.98
CA LEU A 252 16.82 -2.28 3.20
C LEU A 252 18.01 -2.85 3.99
N ASP A 253 18.18 -4.18 4.02
CA ASP A 253 19.36 -4.82 4.62
C ASP A 253 20.66 -4.31 3.97
N ILE A 254 20.71 -4.25 2.63
CA ILE A 254 21.87 -3.71 1.89
C ILE A 254 22.10 -2.21 2.21
N LEU A 255 21.01 -1.45 2.36
CA LEU A 255 21.07 -0.04 2.74
C LEU A 255 21.56 0.14 4.18
N GLU A 256 21.18 -0.76 5.09
CA GLU A 256 21.65 -0.79 6.48
C GLU A 256 23.16 -1.03 6.53
N ASP A 257 23.66 -2.05 5.82
CA ASP A 257 25.09 -2.33 5.71
C ASP A 257 25.88 -1.14 5.15
N TYR A 258 25.34 -0.48 4.11
CA TYR A 258 25.92 0.73 3.55
C TYR A 258 25.94 1.90 4.55
N LEU A 259 24.86 2.09 5.32
CA LEU A 259 24.76 3.16 6.32
C LEU A 259 25.63 2.89 7.56
N MET A 260 25.89 1.63 7.90
CA MET A 260 26.85 1.28 8.96
C MET A 260 28.30 1.48 8.51
N TYR A 261 28.57 1.32 7.21
CA TYR A 261 29.90 1.51 6.63
C TYR A 261 30.30 2.99 6.47
N ARG A 262 29.34 3.91 6.27
CA ARG A 262 29.57 5.35 6.03
C ARG A 262 29.41 6.21 7.27
#